data_AF-A0AAN9D5V4-F1
#
_entry.id   AF-A0AAN9D5V4-F1
#
_cell.length_a   1.000
_cell.length_b   1.000
_cell.length_c   1.000
_cell.angle_alpha   90.00
_cell.angle_beta   90.00
_cell.angle_gamma   90.00
#
_symmetry.space_group_name_H-M   'P 1'
#
loop_
_entity.id
_entity.type
_entity.pdbx_description
1 polymer ?
#
loop_
_entity_poly.entity_id
_entity_poly.type
_entity_poly.pdbx_seq_one_letter_code
_entity_poly.pdbx_strand_id
1 'polypeptide(L)'
;MSYYAPQASHMSFTRSVPTHRAASTYGGAGGQGTRISSVSSMSLRSAPRSGGLSSSSAFKVSSAGMGAGSGGSLRSSAGSSGAQMGNEKGQMQNLNDRLATYLDTVRRLEQENSKLEMQIREALEKGGPETRDYSKYNAILDDLRRKVFDATVDNAGFVLQIDNARLAVDDFRVKFENEMAIRQSVEGDIAGLKKVIDDTNIGRLNVEGEIESLKEELVFLKKNHENEVGEMRNQISQSGVQVDVDAPKGQDMAQVMEDMRSNYEKQALKNAEELKMWHESQLSEVQVQVAQNTEALQGAQMEINDLRRQMQTLQIELASQQSLKASLEDTLRNTEQCSNAEMEKYNSIILQFEAELGQLRSNITEQGQEYEALLNMKMKLEAEISTYKKLLDGEDFK
;
A
#
# COMPACT_ATOMS: atom_id res chain seq x y z
N MET A 1 36.94 40.37 34.50
CA MET A 1 36.33 40.50 33.16
C MET A 1 36.71 39.26 32.33
N SER A 2 35.82 38.29 32.27
CA SER A 2 35.84 37.23 31.24
C SER A 2 34.40 36.77 31.09
N TYR A 3 33.78 37.14 29.97
CA TYR A 3 32.41 36.78 29.65
C TYR A 3 32.41 35.39 29.02
N TYR A 4 31.72 34.43 29.66
CA TYR A 4 31.42 33.14 29.06
C TYR A 4 30.06 33.25 28.36
N ALA A 5 30.08 33.33 27.04
CA ALA A 5 28.86 33.26 26.21
C ALA A 5 28.47 31.78 26.02
N PRO A 6 27.19 31.40 26.11
CA PRO A 6 26.76 30.06 25.77
C PRO A 6 26.71 29.88 24.25
N GLN A 7 27.34 28.81 23.77
CA GLN A 7 27.25 28.34 22.39
C GLN A 7 25.81 27.92 22.06
N ALA A 8 25.22 28.53 21.04
CA ALA A 8 23.96 28.08 20.45
C ALA A 8 24.21 26.81 19.63
N SER A 9 23.63 25.69 20.05
CA SER A 9 23.55 24.47 19.26
C SER A 9 22.53 24.65 18.13
N HIS A 10 23.02 24.87 16.91
CA HIS A 10 22.20 24.83 15.71
C HIS A 10 21.75 23.39 15.46
N MET A 11 20.49 23.09 15.78
CA MET A 11 19.80 21.89 15.29
C MET A 11 19.29 22.19 13.88
N SER A 12 19.98 21.68 12.86
CA SER A 12 19.48 21.69 11.48
C SER A 12 18.46 20.57 11.30
N PHE A 13 17.19 20.93 11.16
CA PHE A 13 16.11 20.00 10.82
C PHE A 13 16.00 19.88 9.30
N THR A 14 16.45 18.77 8.73
CA THR A 14 16.17 18.44 7.33
C THR A 14 14.80 17.78 7.24
N ARG A 15 13.78 18.56 6.89
CA ARG A 15 12.45 18.03 6.57
C ARG A 15 12.52 17.30 5.23
N SER A 16 12.55 15.98 5.23
CA SER A 16 12.30 15.21 4.02
C SER A 16 10.80 15.21 3.72
N VAL A 17 10.43 15.84 2.60
CA VAL A 17 9.08 15.76 2.06
C VAL A 17 9.06 14.59 1.07
N PRO A 18 8.06 13.69 1.08
CA PRO A 18 7.95 12.67 0.06
C PRO A 18 7.72 13.33 -1.31
N THR A 19 8.66 13.16 -2.23
CA THR A 19 8.49 13.55 -3.63
C THR A 19 7.72 12.47 -4.36
N HIS A 20 6.43 12.68 -4.57
CA HIS A 20 5.65 11.84 -5.49
C HIS A 20 5.98 12.23 -6.94
N ARG A 21 6.68 11.36 -7.66
CA ARG A 21 6.78 11.41 -9.12
C ARG A 21 6.01 10.23 -9.70
N ALA A 22 5.11 10.52 -10.64
CA ALA A 22 4.36 9.51 -11.38
C ALA A 22 5.31 8.71 -12.28
N ALA A 23 5.13 7.39 -12.31
CA ALA A 23 5.83 6.52 -13.25
C ALA A 23 5.32 6.79 -14.68
N SER A 24 6.20 7.21 -15.59
CA SER A 24 5.87 7.34 -17.00
C SER A 24 6.00 5.99 -17.69
N THR A 25 4.91 5.49 -18.27
CA THR A 25 4.93 4.34 -19.18
C THR A 25 5.05 4.87 -20.62
N TYR A 26 6.03 4.36 -21.37
CA TYR A 26 6.12 4.57 -22.82
C TYR A 26 5.79 3.25 -23.52
N GLY A 27 4.65 3.19 -24.20
CA GLY A 27 4.20 2.05 -24.98
C GLY A 27 4.43 2.27 -26.47
N GLY A 28 5.31 1.48 -27.09
CA GLY A 28 5.45 1.42 -28.54
C GLY A 28 4.32 0.58 -29.16
N ALA A 29 3.71 1.08 -30.23
CA ALA A 29 2.69 0.36 -30.99
C ALA A 29 3.32 -0.88 -31.66
N GLY A 30 2.96 -2.07 -31.21
CA GLY A 30 3.51 -3.32 -31.76
C GLY A 30 3.37 -4.58 -30.91
N GLY A 31 2.74 -4.54 -29.74
CA GLY A 31 2.28 -5.74 -29.05
C GLY A 31 3.36 -6.67 -28.48
N GLN A 32 4.60 -6.21 -28.30
CA GLN A 32 5.58 -6.89 -27.45
C GLN A 32 6.36 -5.92 -26.56
N GLY A 33 6.24 -6.11 -25.24
CA GLY A 33 7.15 -5.59 -24.23
C GLY A 33 6.86 -4.18 -23.69
N THR A 34 5.95 -4.08 -22.71
CA THR A 34 5.88 -2.90 -21.84
C THR A 34 6.99 -3.00 -20.80
N ARG A 35 7.99 -2.13 -20.84
CA ARG A 35 9.03 -2.06 -19.79
C ARG A 35 8.70 -0.95 -18.80
N ILE A 36 8.39 -1.35 -17.56
CA ILE A 36 8.26 -0.44 -16.43
C ILE A 36 9.64 -0.34 -15.77
N SER A 37 10.23 0.84 -15.72
CA SER A 37 11.44 1.09 -14.93
C SER A 37 11.05 1.24 -13.46
N SER A 38 11.21 0.18 -12.67
CA SER A 38 11.14 0.24 -11.20
C SER A 38 12.54 0.54 -10.65
N VAL A 39 12.73 1.72 -10.06
CA VAL A 39 13.91 1.99 -9.22
C VAL A 39 13.58 1.59 -7.79
N SER A 40 14.19 0.51 -7.30
CA SER A 40 14.09 0.11 -5.90
C SER A 40 14.98 1.03 -5.06
N SER A 41 14.37 1.91 -4.27
CA SER A 41 15.07 2.67 -3.23
C SER A 41 15.29 1.76 -2.01
N MET A 42 16.38 0.99 -2.02
CA MET A 42 16.93 0.40 -0.80
C MET A 42 18.16 1.21 -0.40
N SER A 43 18.03 1.95 0.70
CA SER A 43 19.16 2.59 1.35
C SER A 43 19.38 1.96 2.72
N LEU A 44 20.66 1.73 3.01
CA LEU A 44 21.30 1.46 4.31
C LEU A 44 21.19 0.04 4.87
N ARG A 45 22.14 -0.81 4.49
CA ARG A 45 22.87 -1.69 5.43
C ARG A 45 24.24 -2.05 4.83
N SER A 46 25.27 -1.41 5.37
CA SER A 46 26.67 -1.69 5.14
C SER A 46 27.10 -2.92 5.94
N ALA A 47 27.46 -4.00 5.24
CA ALA A 47 28.34 -5.06 5.75
C ALA A 47 29.07 -5.70 4.56
N PRO A 48 30.39 -5.96 4.62
CA PRO A 48 31.13 -6.47 3.48
C PRO A 48 30.89 -7.98 3.35
N ARG A 49 30.33 -8.43 2.23
CA ARG A 49 30.39 -9.85 1.84
C ARG A 49 31.51 -10.06 0.83
N SER A 50 32.41 -10.93 1.25
CA SER A 50 33.49 -11.57 0.54
C SER A 50 33.06 -12.16 -0.81
N GLY A 51 33.96 -12.06 -1.79
CA GLY A 51 33.79 -12.56 -3.13
C GLY A 51 33.61 -14.07 -3.19
N GLY A 52 32.50 -14.49 -3.79
CA GLY A 52 32.26 -15.84 -4.28
C GLY A 52 32.31 -15.82 -5.80
N LEU A 53 33.36 -16.41 -6.37
CA LEU A 53 33.49 -16.70 -7.78
C LEU A 53 32.45 -17.75 -8.15
N SER A 54 31.65 -17.51 -9.19
CA SER A 54 30.81 -18.53 -9.81
C SER A 54 30.99 -18.44 -11.32
N SER A 55 31.81 -19.35 -11.85
CA SER A 55 31.99 -19.58 -13.27
C SER A 55 30.75 -20.27 -13.84
N SER A 56 30.09 -19.63 -14.81
CA SER A 56 29.24 -20.35 -15.75
C SER A 56 29.72 -20.03 -17.17
N SER A 57 30.41 -21.00 -17.74
CA SER A 57 30.75 -21.07 -19.15
C SER A 57 29.47 -21.31 -19.96
N ALA A 58 28.89 -20.24 -20.50
CA ALA A 58 27.83 -20.33 -21.49
C ALA A 58 28.41 -20.05 -22.87
N PHE A 59 28.46 -21.11 -23.68
CA PHE A 59 28.85 -21.13 -25.08
C PHE A 59 27.90 -20.26 -25.91
N LYS A 60 28.45 -19.28 -26.64
CA LYS A 60 27.73 -18.59 -27.72
C LYS A 60 28.42 -18.87 -29.04
N VAL A 61 27.78 -19.71 -29.85
CA VAL A 61 28.03 -19.84 -31.28
C VAL A 61 27.41 -18.63 -31.97
N SER A 62 28.24 -17.82 -32.63
CA SER A 62 27.81 -16.76 -33.54
C SER A 62 28.06 -17.23 -34.97
N SER A 63 26.98 -17.55 -35.67
CA SER A 63 26.91 -17.70 -37.11
C SER A 63 27.09 -16.34 -37.78
N ALA A 64 28.25 -16.10 -38.37
CA ALA A 64 28.48 -14.98 -39.28
C ALA A 64 28.69 -15.53 -40.69
N GLY A 65 27.66 -15.36 -41.52
CA GLY A 65 27.77 -15.57 -42.95
C GLY A 65 28.69 -14.52 -43.57
N MET A 66 29.61 -14.95 -44.41
CA MET A 66 30.27 -14.09 -45.39
C MET A 66 30.26 -14.81 -46.73
N GLY A 67 29.38 -14.33 -47.61
CA GLY A 67 29.46 -14.58 -49.04
C GLY A 67 30.39 -13.54 -49.69
N ALA A 68 31.34 -14.04 -50.47
CA ALA A 68 32.07 -13.35 -51.53
C ALA A 68 32.79 -14.49 -52.30
N GLY A 69 32.62 -14.73 -53.60
CA GLY A 69 32.44 -13.80 -54.71
C GLY A 69 33.78 -13.59 -55.41
N SER A 70 34.19 -14.52 -56.29
CA SER A 70 35.25 -14.38 -57.33
C SER A 70 35.46 -15.76 -57.98
N GLY A 71 35.44 -16.02 -59.29
CA GLY A 71 35.50 -15.15 -60.46
C GLY A 71 36.80 -15.36 -61.26
N GLY A 72 36.78 -16.21 -62.30
CA GLY A 72 37.79 -16.27 -63.39
C GLY A 72 38.64 -17.57 -63.42
N SER A 73 38.49 -18.53 -64.34
CA SER A 73 38.71 -18.59 -65.81
C SER A 73 40.15 -18.41 -66.32
N LEU A 74 40.79 -19.53 -66.72
CA LEU A 74 41.80 -19.72 -67.77
C LEU A 74 41.65 -21.19 -68.22
N ARG A 75 41.17 -21.66 -69.40
CA ARG A 75 41.32 -21.34 -70.83
C ARG A 75 42.73 -21.47 -71.41
N SER A 76 43.01 -22.62 -72.06
CA SER A 76 43.64 -22.80 -73.40
C SER A 76 44.07 -24.27 -73.56
N SER A 77 43.48 -25.12 -74.42
CA SER A 77 43.34 -25.11 -75.89
C SER A 77 44.56 -25.63 -76.68
N ALA A 78 44.28 -26.67 -77.48
CA ALA A 78 44.86 -27.03 -78.79
C ALA A 78 46.09 -27.95 -78.86
N GLY A 79 45.82 -29.19 -79.27
CA GLY A 79 46.31 -29.70 -80.57
C GLY A 79 47.60 -30.51 -80.55
N SER A 80 47.48 -31.83 -80.76
CA SER A 80 48.11 -32.48 -81.93
C SER A 80 47.71 -33.95 -81.96
N SER A 81 47.08 -34.33 -83.06
CA SER A 81 46.85 -35.69 -83.52
C SER A 81 48.17 -36.40 -83.83
N GLY A 82 48.31 -37.65 -83.40
CA GLY A 82 49.20 -38.60 -84.08
C GLY A 82 50.05 -39.46 -83.17
N ALA A 83 49.73 -40.75 -83.21
CA ALA A 83 50.66 -41.86 -83.16
C ALA A 83 51.04 -42.49 -81.80
N GLN A 84 50.96 -43.82 -81.85
CA GLN A 84 51.85 -44.78 -81.19
C GLN A 84 51.56 -45.14 -79.71
N MET A 85 50.62 -46.09 -79.57
CA MET A 85 50.65 -47.23 -78.64
C MET A 85 52.00 -47.40 -77.90
N GLY A 86 52.07 -47.09 -76.59
CA GLY A 86 53.29 -47.28 -75.80
C GLY A 86 53.39 -46.68 -74.38
N ASN A 87 52.30 -46.24 -73.73
CA ASN A 87 52.37 -45.45 -72.47
C ASN A 87 51.53 -45.98 -71.28
N GLU A 88 51.20 -47.28 -71.23
CA GLU A 88 50.47 -47.88 -70.09
C GLU A 88 51.42 -48.29 -68.95
N LYS A 89 52.66 -48.68 -69.29
CA LYS A 89 53.67 -49.14 -68.31
C LYS A 89 54.20 -48.02 -67.41
N GLY A 90 54.35 -46.80 -67.94
CA GLY A 90 54.81 -45.63 -67.16
C GLY A 90 53.74 -45.05 -66.23
N GLN A 91 52.46 -45.21 -66.56
CA GLN A 91 51.35 -44.86 -65.68
C GLN A 91 51.23 -45.86 -64.52
N MET A 92 51.42 -47.16 -64.80
CA MET A 92 51.47 -48.20 -63.76
C MET A 92 52.67 -48.05 -62.81
N GLN A 93 53.83 -47.62 -63.30
CA GLN A 93 54.98 -47.31 -62.45
C GLN A 93 54.72 -46.10 -61.55
N ASN A 94 54.20 -44.99 -62.08
CA ASN A 94 53.85 -43.81 -61.26
C ASN A 94 52.79 -44.14 -60.19
N LEU A 95 51.83 -45.01 -60.49
CA LEU A 95 50.84 -45.46 -59.52
C LEU A 95 51.47 -46.33 -58.43
N ASN A 96 52.37 -47.25 -58.79
CA ASN A 96 53.10 -48.06 -57.82
C ASN A 96 54.03 -47.23 -56.94
N ASP A 97 54.74 -46.23 -57.48
CA ASP A 97 55.57 -45.31 -56.69
C ASP A 97 54.71 -44.47 -55.73
N ARG A 98 53.51 -44.09 -56.16
CA ARG A 98 52.54 -43.39 -55.30
C ARG A 98 51.94 -44.31 -54.22
N LEU A 99 51.77 -45.59 -54.51
CA LEU A 99 51.32 -46.60 -53.55
C LEU A 99 52.43 -46.92 -52.54
N ALA A 100 53.69 -47.00 -52.98
CA ALA A 100 54.84 -47.19 -52.11
C ALA A 100 55.00 -46.01 -51.13
N THR A 101 54.95 -44.77 -51.65
CA THR A 101 54.96 -43.57 -50.79
C THR A 101 53.75 -43.51 -49.86
N TYR A 102 52.55 -43.91 -50.30
CA TYR A 102 51.39 -44.02 -49.42
C TYR A 102 51.60 -45.06 -48.31
N LEU A 103 52.11 -46.25 -48.63
CA LEU A 103 52.41 -47.30 -47.64
C LEU A 103 53.47 -46.85 -46.64
N ASP A 104 54.49 -46.11 -47.07
CA ASP A 104 55.50 -45.53 -46.17
C ASP A 104 54.90 -44.45 -45.27
N THR A 105 53.97 -43.63 -45.78
CA THR A 105 53.26 -42.66 -44.94
C THR A 105 52.34 -43.32 -43.91
N VAL A 106 51.66 -44.41 -44.28
CA VAL A 106 50.81 -45.18 -43.36
C VAL A 106 51.65 -45.80 -42.25
N ARG A 107 52.78 -46.44 -42.59
CA ARG A 107 53.71 -47.00 -41.57
C ARG A 107 54.25 -45.94 -40.62
N ARG A 108 54.59 -44.75 -41.12
CA ARG A 108 55.03 -43.62 -40.28
C ARG A 108 53.92 -43.19 -39.32
N LEU A 109 52.69 -43.04 -39.82
CA LEU A 109 51.54 -42.64 -39.02
C LEU A 109 51.16 -43.70 -37.98
N GLU A 110 51.25 -44.99 -38.30
CA GLU A 110 51.04 -46.08 -37.34
C GLU A 110 52.08 -46.04 -36.21
N GLN A 111 53.35 -45.78 -36.52
CA GLN A 111 54.39 -45.62 -35.51
C GLN A 111 54.17 -44.38 -34.63
N GLU A 112 53.73 -43.26 -35.21
CA GLU A 112 53.40 -42.05 -34.47
C GLU A 112 52.17 -42.25 -33.56
N ASN A 113 51.12 -42.93 -34.04
CA ASN A 113 49.95 -43.28 -33.24
C ASN A 113 50.31 -44.18 -32.07
N SER A 114 51.13 -45.23 -32.31
CA SER A 114 51.58 -46.11 -31.24
C SER A 114 52.36 -45.38 -30.15
N LYS A 115 53.20 -44.39 -30.52
CA LYS A 115 53.91 -43.53 -29.57
C LYS A 115 52.96 -42.64 -28.76
N LEU A 116 51.97 -42.03 -29.42
CA LEU A 116 50.96 -41.20 -28.73
C LEU A 116 50.11 -42.02 -27.76
N GLU A 117 49.71 -43.24 -28.13
CA GLU A 117 48.97 -44.14 -27.24
C GLU A 117 49.75 -44.53 -25.99
N MET A 118 51.07 -44.73 -26.11
CA MET A 118 51.93 -44.98 -24.95
C MET A 118 52.02 -43.74 -24.05
N GLN A 119 52.17 -42.55 -24.62
CA GLN A 119 52.22 -41.29 -23.86
C GLN A 119 50.90 -41.01 -23.12
N ILE A 120 49.75 -41.31 -23.74
CA ILE A 120 48.43 -41.17 -23.09
C ILE A 120 48.29 -42.14 -21.93
N ARG A 121 48.72 -43.41 -22.09
CA ARG A 121 48.72 -44.39 -20.99
C ARG A 121 49.61 -43.96 -19.84
N GLU A 122 50.82 -43.50 -20.13
CA GLU A 122 51.76 -43.02 -19.11
C GLU A 122 51.22 -41.78 -18.37
N ALA A 123 50.55 -40.87 -19.10
CA ALA A 123 49.90 -39.69 -18.51
C ALA A 123 48.69 -40.06 -17.63
N LEU A 124 47.92 -41.09 -17.99
CA LEU A 124 46.80 -41.59 -17.19
C LEU A 124 47.27 -42.33 -15.93
N GLU A 125 48.36 -43.10 -16.01
CA GLU A 125 48.95 -43.76 -14.83
C GLU A 125 49.60 -42.76 -13.87
N LYS A 126 50.28 -41.73 -14.38
CA LYS A 126 50.83 -40.64 -13.57
C LYS A 126 49.75 -39.70 -13.05
N GLY A 127 48.64 -39.58 -13.79
CA GLY A 127 47.44 -38.84 -13.44
C GLY A 127 46.45 -39.64 -12.60
N GLY A 128 46.94 -40.39 -11.60
CA GLY A 128 46.05 -40.97 -10.59
C GLY A 128 45.21 -39.88 -9.91
N PRO A 129 43.99 -40.19 -9.42
CA PRO A 129 43.14 -39.20 -8.79
C PRO A 129 43.88 -38.65 -7.57
N GLU A 130 44.25 -37.37 -7.62
CA GLU A 130 44.82 -36.67 -6.49
C GLU A 130 43.70 -36.43 -5.46
N THR A 131 43.28 -37.49 -4.75
CA THR A 131 42.34 -37.40 -3.64
C THR A 131 43.04 -36.69 -2.50
N ARG A 132 43.02 -35.36 -2.53
CA ARG A 132 43.45 -34.51 -1.43
C ARG A 132 42.47 -34.75 -0.27
N ASP A 133 42.95 -35.25 0.86
CA ASP A 133 42.11 -35.54 2.02
C ASP A 133 41.58 -34.25 2.68
N TYR A 134 40.35 -33.85 2.33
CA TYR A 134 39.67 -32.69 2.92
C TYR A 134 38.98 -32.97 4.26
N SER A 135 39.11 -34.18 4.80
CA SER A 135 38.43 -34.64 6.03
C SER A 135 38.61 -33.69 7.23
N LYS A 136 39.79 -33.06 7.36
CA LYS A 136 40.09 -32.10 8.44
C LYS A 136 39.20 -30.85 8.43
N TYR A 137 38.71 -30.45 7.26
CA TYR A 137 37.82 -29.28 7.12
C TYR A 137 36.37 -29.61 7.40
N ASN A 138 35.96 -30.88 7.36
CA ASN A 138 34.57 -31.28 7.60
C ASN A 138 34.12 -30.91 9.02
N ALA A 139 34.95 -31.18 10.04
CA ALA A 139 34.62 -30.81 11.43
C ALA A 139 34.44 -29.28 11.60
N ILE A 140 35.30 -28.48 10.95
CA ILE A 140 35.21 -27.01 10.99
C ILE A 140 33.96 -26.53 10.23
N LEU A 141 33.64 -27.14 9.09
CA LEU A 141 32.44 -26.84 8.31
C LEU A 141 31.17 -27.18 9.08
N ASP A 142 31.14 -28.30 9.80
CA ASP A 142 30.00 -28.71 10.60
C ASP A 142 29.81 -27.80 11.82
N ASP A 143 30.90 -27.39 12.49
CA ASP A 143 30.84 -26.38 13.55
C ASP A 143 30.35 -25.01 13.04
N LEU A 144 30.78 -24.59 11.84
CA LEU A 144 30.31 -23.36 11.21
C LEU A 144 28.84 -23.45 10.81
N ARG A 145 28.41 -24.58 10.24
CA ARG A 145 27.00 -24.84 9.91
C ARG A 145 26.13 -24.79 11.16
N ARG A 146 26.59 -25.38 12.26
CA ARG A 146 25.89 -25.34 13.55
C ARG A 146 25.75 -23.91 14.07
N LYS A 147 26.82 -23.12 14.06
CA LYS A 147 26.77 -21.70 14.45
C LYS A 147 25.82 -20.88 13.58
N VAL A 148 25.78 -21.13 12.27
CA VAL A 148 24.83 -20.47 11.37
C VAL A 148 23.40 -20.88 11.69
N PHE A 149 23.16 -22.17 11.97
CA PHE A 149 21.85 -22.68 12.36
C PHE A 149 21.38 -22.05 13.67
N ASP A 150 22.20 -22.09 14.72
CA ASP A 150 21.89 -21.50 16.03
C ASP A 150 21.58 -20.00 15.89
N ALA A 151 22.42 -19.25 15.15
CA ALA A 151 22.17 -17.84 14.88
C ALA A 151 20.90 -17.58 14.06
N THR A 152 20.49 -18.52 13.20
CA THR A 152 19.25 -18.40 12.42
C THR A 152 18.03 -18.63 13.32
N VAL A 153 18.10 -19.59 14.24
CA VAL A 153 17.05 -19.84 15.24
C VAL A 153 16.92 -18.66 16.20
N ASP A 154 18.03 -18.15 16.71
CA ASP A 154 18.04 -16.96 17.58
C ASP A 154 17.46 -15.73 16.86
N ASN A 155 17.81 -15.52 15.59
CA ASN A 155 17.26 -14.44 14.79
C ASN A 155 15.74 -14.58 14.61
N ALA A 156 15.25 -15.79 14.32
CA ALA A 156 13.81 -16.05 14.28
C ALA A 156 13.14 -15.74 15.64
N GLY A 157 13.78 -16.10 16.76
CA GLY A 157 13.33 -15.73 18.10
C GLY A 157 13.26 -14.22 18.32
N PHE A 158 14.29 -13.47 17.91
CA PHE A 158 14.29 -12.01 18.01
C PHE A 158 13.21 -11.36 17.12
N VAL A 159 12.97 -11.87 15.91
CA VAL A 159 11.90 -11.38 15.03
C VAL A 159 10.54 -11.53 15.72
N LEU A 160 10.26 -12.69 16.33
CA LEU A 160 9.02 -12.90 17.07
C LEU A 160 8.88 -11.97 18.28
N GLN A 161 9.97 -11.71 19.02
CA GLN A 161 9.95 -10.76 20.13
C GLN A 161 9.69 -9.33 19.65
N ILE A 162 10.28 -8.93 18.52
CA ILE A 162 10.04 -7.62 17.90
C ILE A 162 8.57 -7.50 17.49
N ASP A 163 8.01 -8.52 16.85
CA ASP A 163 6.61 -8.50 16.43
C ASP A 163 5.66 -8.49 17.63
N ASN A 164 5.96 -9.25 18.69
CA ASN A 164 5.20 -9.20 19.93
C ASN A 164 5.25 -7.82 20.60
N ALA A 165 6.44 -7.21 20.67
CA ALA A 165 6.60 -5.86 21.21
C ALA A 165 5.87 -4.81 20.37
N ARG A 166 5.86 -4.93 19.04
CA ARG A 166 5.09 -4.06 18.14
C ARG A 166 3.59 -4.19 18.36
N LEU A 167 3.07 -5.43 18.44
CA LEU A 167 1.66 -5.67 18.74
C LEU A 167 1.26 -5.10 20.10
N ALA A 168 2.11 -5.20 21.11
CA ALA A 168 1.86 -4.61 22.42
C ALA A 168 1.85 -3.07 22.37
N VAL A 169 2.76 -2.46 21.60
CA VAL A 169 2.78 -1.00 21.39
C VAL A 169 1.51 -0.53 20.68
N ASP A 170 1.07 -1.24 19.64
CA ASP A 170 -0.16 -0.90 18.92
C ASP A 170 -1.41 -1.07 19.80
N ASP A 171 -1.48 -2.13 20.62
CA ASP A 171 -2.56 -2.33 21.60
C ASP A 171 -2.61 -1.20 22.64
N PHE A 172 -1.45 -0.81 23.20
CA PHE A 172 -1.38 0.32 24.13
C PHE A 172 -1.70 1.65 23.46
N ARG A 173 -1.33 1.83 22.20
CA ARG A 173 -1.67 3.02 21.43
C ARG A 173 -3.18 3.15 21.24
N VAL A 174 -3.86 2.08 20.81
CA VAL A 174 -5.32 2.08 20.65
C VAL A 174 -6.02 2.33 21.98
N LYS A 175 -5.55 1.70 23.07
CA LYS A 175 -6.07 1.95 24.43
C LYS A 175 -5.89 3.40 24.87
N PHE A 176 -4.73 3.99 24.60
CA PHE A 176 -4.46 5.39 24.90
C PHE A 176 -5.34 6.34 24.09
N GLU A 177 -5.51 6.09 22.78
CA GLU A 177 -6.39 6.88 21.91
C GLU A 177 -7.85 6.80 22.38
N ASN A 178 -8.33 5.62 22.77
CA ASN A 178 -9.68 5.44 23.34
C ASN A 178 -9.86 6.17 24.68
N GLU A 179 -8.92 6.02 25.60
CA GLU A 179 -8.97 6.70 26.91
C GLU A 179 -8.91 8.22 26.75
N MET A 180 -8.08 8.71 25.82
CA MET A 180 -8.01 10.13 25.49
C MET A 180 -9.32 10.65 24.91
N ALA A 181 -9.99 9.89 24.05
CA ALA A 181 -11.29 10.27 23.49
C ALA A 181 -12.38 10.34 24.59
N ILE A 182 -12.43 9.35 25.48
CA ILE A 182 -13.35 9.35 26.64
C ILE A 182 -13.08 10.57 27.52
N ARG A 183 -11.80 10.83 27.83
CA ARG A 183 -11.39 11.98 28.62
C ARG A 183 -11.82 13.30 27.98
N GLN A 184 -11.63 13.48 26.67
CA GLN A 184 -12.07 14.69 25.96
C GLN A 184 -13.59 14.86 26.01
N SER A 185 -14.35 13.77 25.88
CA SER A 185 -15.82 13.81 26.05
C SER A 185 -16.20 14.29 27.44
N VAL A 186 -15.59 13.71 28.49
CA VAL A 186 -15.87 14.10 29.89
C VAL A 186 -15.42 15.53 30.18
N GLU A 187 -14.27 15.97 29.66
CA GLU A 187 -13.82 17.36 29.77
C GLU A 187 -14.81 18.33 29.08
N GLY A 188 -15.36 17.93 27.93
CA GLY A 188 -16.44 18.65 27.24
C GLY A 188 -17.71 18.74 28.10
N ASP A 189 -18.15 17.64 28.69
CA ASP A 189 -19.31 17.59 29.58
C ASP A 189 -19.12 18.48 30.82
N ILE A 190 -17.93 18.44 31.44
CA ILE A 190 -17.58 19.29 32.58
C ILE A 190 -17.60 20.77 32.19
N ALA A 191 -17.08 21.13 31.01
CA ALA A 191 -17.13 22.50 30.51
C ALA A 191 -18.59 22.95 30.26
N GLY A 192 -19.42 22.08 29.70
CA GLY A 192 -20.85 22.32 29.53
C GLY A 192 -21.58 22.51 30.86
N LEU A 193 -21.33 21.65 31.85
CA LEU A 193 -21.92 21.77 33.18
C LEU A 193 -21.50 23.05 33.89
N LYS A 194 -20.24 23.47 33.75
CA LYS A 194 -19.77 24.77 34.27
C LYS A 194 -20.54 25.93 33.64
N LYS A 195 -20.74 25.91 32.31
CA LYS A 195 -21.54 26.92 31.63
C LYS A 195 -22.99 26.95 32.15
N VAL A 196 -23.62 25.80 32.35
CA VAL A 196 -24.98 25.73 32.93
C VAL A 196 -25.01 26.30 34.35
N ILE A 197 -23.98 26.05 35.16
CA ILE A 197 -23.85 26.66 36.50
C ILE A 197 -23.73 28.18 36.38
N ASP A 198 -22.93 28.70 35.46
CA ASP A 198 -22.78 30.14 35.25
C ASP A 198 -24.08 30.77 34.75
N ASP A 199 -24.76 30.17 33.76
CA ASP A 199 -26.04 30.64 33.22
C ASP A 199 -27.14 30.65 34.30
N THR A 200 -27.20 29.60 35.15
CA THR A 200 -28.14 29.53 36.27
C THR A 200 -27.82 30.54 37.36
N ASN A 201 -26.54 30.81 37.64
CA ASN A 201 -26.14 31.85 38.58
C ASN A 201 -26.51 33.24 38.07
N ILE A 202 -26.31 33.53 36.77
CA ILE A 202 -26.76 34.78 36.15
C ILE A 202 -28.29 34.91 36.26
N GLY A 203 -29.02 33.84 35.94
CA GLY A 203 -30.48 33.80 36.10
C GLY A 203 -30.92 34.09 37.54
N ARG A 204 -30.25 33.49 38.53
CA ARG A 204 -30.49 33.75 39.96
C ARG A 204 -30.24 35.22 40.31
N LEU A 205 -29.12 35.79 39.88
CA LEU A 205 -28.78 37.19 40.16
C LEU A 205 -29.80 38.16 39.53
N ASN A 206 -30.28 37.87 38.32
CA ASN A 206 -31.31 38.68 37.67
C ASN A 206 -32.62 38.67 38.47
N VAL A 207 -33.09 37.48 38.87
CA VAL A 207 -34.30 37.35 39.70
C VAL A 207 -34.12 37.98 41.08
N GLU A 208 -32.95 37.84 41.71
CA GLU A 208 -32.62 38.53 42.96
C GLU A 208 -32.67 40.06 42.80
N GLY A 209 -32.19 40.58 41.66
CA GLY A 209 -32.28 42.00 41.31
C GLY A 209 -33.71 42.48 41.10
N GLU A 210 -34.55 41.73 40.39
CA GLU A 210 -35.98 42.01 40.23
C GLU A 210 -36.71 42.02 41.58
N ILE A 211 -36.41 41.05 42.45
CA ILE A 211 -36.97 40.99 43.81
C ILE A 211 -36.59 42.24 44.61
N GLU A 212 -35.32 42.68 44.55
CA GLU A 212 -34.88 43.85 45.30
C GLU A 212 -35.52 45.13 44.75
N SER A 213 -35.59 45.29 43.43
CA SER A 213 -36.30 46.41 42.79
C SER A 213 -37.78 46.48 43.19
N LEU A 214 -38.48 45.34 43.18
CA LEU A 214 -39.88 45.28 43.63
C LEU A 214 -40.05 45.59 45.12
N LYS A 215 -39.09 45.20 45.96
CA LYS A 215 -39.10 45.60 47.38
C LYS A 215 -38.91 47.11 47.55
N GLU A 216 -37.98 47.70 46.80
CA GLU A 216 -37.76 49.15 46.80
C GLU A 216 -39.02 49.89 46.36
N GLU A 217 -39.68 49.43 45.29
CA GLU A 217 -40.96 49.98 44.81
C GLU A 217 -42.05 49.87 45.87
N LEU A 218 -42.17 48.72 46.56
CA LEU A 218 -43.14 48.50 47.63
C LEU A 218 -42.89 49.45 48.81
N VAL A 219 -41.62 49.64 49.22
CA VAL A 219 -41.24 50.59 50.27
C VAL A 219 -41.58 52.02 49.84
N PHE A 220 -41.29 52.38 48.59
CA PHE A 220 -41.62 53.69 48.03
C PHE A 220 -43.13 53.93 48.04
N LEU A 221 -43.94 52.98 47.57
CA LEU A 221 -45.40 53.06 47.58
C LEU A 221 -45.97 53.20 49.00
N LYS A 222 -45.45 52.43 49.96
CA LYS A 222 -45.86 52.53 51.37
C LYS A 222 -45.56 53.90 51.95
N LYS A 223 -44.36 54.43 51.70
CA LYS A 223 -43.97 55.77 52.17
C LYS A 223 -44.84 56.85 51.52
N ASN A 224 -45.12 56.73 50.22
CA ASN A 224 -46.00 57.67 49.53
C ASN A 224 -47.42 57.64 50.11
N HIS A 225 -47.98 56.44 50.32
CA HIS A 225 -49.28 56.29 50.96
C HIS A 225 -49.33 56.85 52.39
N GLU A 226 -48.28 56.61 53.19
CA GLU A 226 -48.19 57.15 54.55
C GLU A 226 -48.13 58.69 54.54
N ASN A 227 -47.39 59.28 53.60
CA ASN A 227 -47.36 60.71 53.38
C ASN A 227 -48.74 61.25 52.97
N GLU A 228 -49.40 60.65 51.98
CA GLU A 228 -50.75 61.05 51.51
C GLU A 228 -51.80 60.95 52.61
N VAL A 229 -51.77 59.88 53.41
CA VAL A 229 -52.66 59.74 54.58
C VAL A 229 -52.33 60.78 55.64
N GLY A 230 -51.05 61.09 55.85
CA GLY A 230 -50.61 62.17 56.73
C GLY A 230 -51.10 63.53 56.27
N GLU A 231 -50.98 63.83 54.98
CA GLU A 231 -51.50 65.04 54.35
C GLU A 231 -53.02 65.12 54.46
N MET A 232 -53.76 64.04 54.18
CA MET A 232 -55.21 64.00 54.35
C MET A 232 -55.62 64.18 55.82
N ARG A 233 -54.91 63.56 56.78
CA ARG A 233 -55.15 63.78 58.21
C ARG A 233 -54.86 65.21 58.63
N ASN A 234 -53.81 65.82 58.09
CA ASN A 234 -53.49 67.23 58.31
C ASN A 234 -54.54 68.13 57.69
N GLN A 235 -55.00 67.84 56.47
CA GLN A 235 -56.11 68.54 55.83
C GLN A 235 -57.39 68.41 56.67
N ILE A 236 -57.74 67.21 57.15
CA ILE A 236 -58.89 66.98 58.03
C ILE A 236 -58.76 67.74 59.35
N SER A 237 -57.54 67.81 59.92
CA SER A 237 -57.26 68.53 61.17
C SER A 237 -57.24 70.05 60.99
N GLN A 238 -56.76 70.54 59.83
CA GLN A 238 -56.81 71.95 59.44
C GLN A 238 -58.23 72.35 59.02
N SER A 239 -59.00 71.42 58.46
CA SER A 239 -60.43 71.55 58.20
C SER A 239 -61.24 71.14 59.43
N GLY A 240 -60.87 71.64 60.62
CA GLY A 240 -61.82 71.78 61.70
C GLY A 240 -62.99 72.61 61.18
N VAL A 241 -64.05 71.92 60.72
CA VAL A 241 -65.21 72.49 60.06
C VAL A 241 -66.03 73.27 61.10
N GLN A 242 -65.66 74.52 61.30
CA GLN A 242 -66.62 75.59 61.55
C GLN A 242 -67.15 76.01 60.18
N VAL A 243 -68.41 75.67 59.90
CA VAL A 243 -69.15 76.19 58.73
C VAL A 243 -69.55 77.63 59.03
N ASP A 244 -68.62 78.56 58.79
CA ASP A 244 -68.99 79.92 58.43
C ASP A 244 -68.85 80.06 56.92
N VAL A 245 -70.00 80.31 56.28
CA VAL A 245 -70.15 80.51 54.85
C VAL A 245 -69.54 81.87 54.51
N ASP A 246 -68.23 81.91 54.27
CA ASP A 246 -67.59 83.04 53.62
C ASP A 246 -67.46 82.72 52.13
N ALA A 247 -68.48 83.10 51.36
CA ALA A 247 -68.47 83.05 49.91
C ALA A 247 -67.50 84.15 49.40
N PRO A 248 -66.29 83.80 48.91
CA PRO A 248 -65.44 84.79 48.29
C PRO A 248 -66.12 85.24 47.01
N LYS A 249 -66.12 86.55 46.79
CA LYS A 249 -66.73 87.23 45.65
C LYS A 249 -66.43 86.49 44.35
N GLY A 250 -67.51 86.23 43.59
CA GLY A 250 -67.56 85.44 42.37
C GLY A 250 -66.22 85.35 41.66
N GLN A 251 -65.58 84.20 41.79
CA GLN A 251 -64.48 83.83 40.93
C GLN A 251 -64.99 83.98 39.50
N ASP A 252 -64.27 84.73 38.67
CA ASP A 252 -64.67 84.98 37.30
C ASP A 252 -64.86 83.64 36.61
N MET A 253 -66.11 83.20 36.49
CA MET A 253 -66.45 81.90 35.93
C MET A 253 -65.97 81.81 34.49
N ALA A 254 -65.78 82.94 33.80
CA ALA A 254 -65.13 82.98 32.51
C ALA A 254 -63.66 82.53 32.61
N GLN A 255 -62.90 83.03 33.59
CA GLN A 255 -61.50 82.68 33.79
C GLN A 255 -61.32 81.22 34.23
N VAL A 256 -62.18 80.69 35.12
CA VAL A 256 -62.13 79.28 35.55
C VAL A 256 -62.57 78.33 34.42
N MET A 257 -63.58 78.70 33.62
CA MET A 257 -63.96 77.93 32.44
C MET A 257 -62.88 77.97 31.36
N GLU A 258 -62.17 79.09 31.22
CA GLU A 258 -61.03 79.23 30.30
C GLU A 258 -59.82 78.41 30.77
N ASP A 259 -59.50 78.40 32.07
CA ASP A 259 -58.46 77.55 32.65
C ASP A 259 -58.80 76.06 32.53
N MET A 260 -60.07 75.69 32.74
CA MET A 260 -60.54 74.32 32.48
C MET A 260 -60.41 73.94 31.01
N ARG A 261 -60.81 74.82 30.08
CA ARG A 261 -60.61 74.60 28.63
C ARG A 261 -59.13 74.46 28.29
N SER A 262 -58.28 75.34 28.79
CA SER A 262 -56.83 75.30 28.58
C SER A 262 -56.21 74.00 29.11
N ASN A 263 -56.67 73.52 30.26
CA ASN A 263 -56.20 72.25 30.83
C ASN A 263 -56.67 71.05 30.00
N TYR A 264 -57.93 71.02 29.55
CA TYR A 264 -58.42 69.97 28.66
C TYR A 264 -57.72 69.99 27.30
N GLU A 265 -57.44 71.17 26.75
CA GLU A 265 -56.69 71.31 25.50
C GLU A 265 -55.25 70.80 25.65
N LYS A 266 -54.56 71.17 26.75
CA LYS A 266 -53.24 70.61 27.08
C LYS A 266 -53.27 69.11 27.28
N GLN A 267 -54.30 68.57 27.93
CA GLN A 267 -54.42 67.14 28.17
C GLN A 267 -54.75 66.36 26.90
N ALA A 268 -55.57 66.92 26.02
CA ALA A 268 -55.86 66.37 24.69
C ALA A 268 -54.60 66.36 23.80
N LEU A 269 -53.80 67.45 23.83
CA LEU A 269 -52.53 67.51 23.11
C LEU A 269 -51.52 66.48 23.65
N LYS A 270 -51.37 66.38 24.98
CA LYS A 270 -50.51 65.37 25.60
C LYS A 270 -50.93 63.95 25.25
N ASN A 271 -52.22 63.64 25.32
CA ASN A 271 -52.74 62.32 24.95
C ASN A 271 -52.49 62.01 23.45
N ALA A 272 -52.66 62.99 22.56
CA ALA A 272 -52.35 62.81 21.15
C ALA A 272 -50.85 62.55 20.90
N GLU A 273 -49.98 63.23 21.64
CA GLU A 273 -48.53 63.05 21.55
C GLU A 273 -48.08 61.71 22.16
N GLU A 274 -48.62 61.32 23.31
CA GLU A 274 -48.40 60.00 23.93
C GLU A 274 -48.88 58.86 23.03
N LEU A 275 -50.05 58.99 22.40
CA LEU A 275 -50.57 58.01 21.45
C LEU A 275 -49.66 57.89 20.22
N LYS A 276 -49.17 59.01 19.70
CA LYS A 276 -48.22 59.03 18.59
C LYS A 276 -46.90 58.34 18.97
N MET A 277 -46.32 58.69 20.13
CA MET A 277 -45.10 58.07 20.64
C MET A 277 -45.28 56.56 20.88
N TRP A 278 -46.45 56.15 21.38
CA TRP A 278 -46.79 54.74 21.57
C TRP A 278 -46.87 54.00 20.23
N HIS A 279 -47.53 54.57 19.21
CA HIS A 279 -47.57 53.99 17.87
C HIS A 279 -46.19 53.93 17.21
N GLU A 280 -45.38 54.97 17.34
CA GLU A 280 -44.01 55.00 16.81
C GLU A 280 -43.12 53.94 17.50
N SER A 281 -43.27 53.77 18.83
CA SER A 281 -42.60 52.72 19.58
C SER A 281 -43.01 51.31 19.12
N GLN A 282 -44.31 51.07 18.95
CA GLN A 282 -44.83 49.80 18.44
C GLN A 282 -44.39 49.51 17.00
N LEU A 283 -44.37 50.51 16.12
CA LEU A 283 -43.86 50.37 14.76
C LEU A 283 -42.36 50.04 14.77
N SER A 284 -41.58 50.68 15.63
CA SER A 284 -40.16 50.39 15.80
C SER A 284 -39.93 48.97 16.31
N GLU A 285 -40.70 48.51 17.30
CA GLU A 285 -40.60 47.16 17.85
C GLU A 285 -40.91 46.09 16.78
N VAL A 286 -42.03 46.26 16.05
CA VAL A 286 -42.40 45.36 14.95
C VAL A 286 -41.32 45.37 13.85
N GLN A 287 -40.76 46.54 13.52
CA GLN A 287 -39.69 46.65 12.53
C GLN A 287 -38.43 45.89 12.95
N VAL A 288 -38.04 45.97 14.23
CA VAL A 288 -36.91 45.21 14.79
C VAL A 288 -37.20 43.70 14.75
N GLN A 289 -38.39 43.28 15.14
CA GLN A 289 -38.79 41.86 15.09
C GLN A 289 -38.80 41.33 13.65
N VAL A 290 -39.30 42.10 12.68
CA VAL A 290 -39.26 41.73 11.27
C VAL A 290 -37.82 41.61 10.79
N ALA A 291 -36.94 42.56 11.13
CA ALA A 291 -35.52 42.49 10.77
C ALA A 291 -34.85 41.23 11.33
N GLN A 292 -35.03 40.94 12.63
CA GLN A 292 -34.51 39.74 13.27
C GLN A 292 -35.04 38.45 12.64
N ASN A 293 -36.35 38.38 12.38
CA ASN A 293 -36.96 37.23 11.72
C ASN A 293 -36.44 37.04 10.29
N THR A 294 -36.21 38.12 9.55
CA THR A 294 -35.63 38.03 8.20
C THR A 294 -34.18 37.57 8.22
N GLU A 295 -33.37 38.02 9.20
CA GLU A 295 -32.00 37.58 9.38
C GLU A 295 -31.94 36.09 9.76
N ALA A 296 -32.77 35.66 10.72
CA ALA A 296 -32.88 34.26 11.11
C ALA A 296 -33.33 33.37 9.93
N LEU A 297 -34.29 33.83 9.12
CA LEU A 297 -34.73 33.13 7.91
C LEU A 297 -33.60 33.02 6.89
N GLN A 298 -32.82 34.09 6.67
CA GLN A 298 -31.67 34.06 5.77
C GLN A 298 -30.58 33.10 6.28
N GLY A 299 -30.29 33.10 7.58
CA GLY A 299 -29.37 32.15 8.20
C GLY A 299 -29.79 30.71 7.98
N ALA A 300 -31.04 30.37 8.26
CA ALA A 300 -31.58 29.04 8.01
C ALA A 300 -31.54 28.65 6.52
N GLN A 301 -31.77 29.59 5.60
CA GLN A 301 -31.63 29.35 4.16
C GLN A 301 -30.17 29.07 3.76
N MET A 302 -29.19 29.76 4.34
CA MET A 302 -27.77 29.48 4.10
C MET A 302 -27.39 28.09 4.61
N GLU A 303 -27.80 27.72 5.82
CA GLU A 303 -27.57 26.38 6.38
C GLU A 303 -28.17 25.27 5.51
N ILE A 304 -29.40 25.45 5.00
CA ILE A 304 -30.02 24.50 4.08
C ILE A 304 -29.19 24.35 2.79
N ASN A 305 -28.66 25.45 2.25
CA ASN A 305 -27.85 25.41 1.03
C ASN A 305 -26.49 24.74 1.28
N ASP A 306 -25.86 24.97 2.43
CA ASP A 306 -24.61 24.33 2.81
C ASP A 306 -24.80 22.83 3.03
N LEU A 307 -25.86 22.41 3.73
CA LEU A 307 -26.23 21.01 3.89
C LEU A 307 -26.52 20.34 2.54
N ARG A 308 -27.19 21.03 1.61
CA ARG A 308 -27.38 20.53 0.24
C ARG A 308 -26.07 20.34 -0.51
N ARG A 309 -25.11 21.27 -0.41
CA ARG A 309 -23.77 21.12 -1.02
C ARG A 309 -22.99 19.96 -0.40
N GLN A 310 -23.06 19.80 0.92
CA GLN A 310 -22.43 18.67 1.61
C GLN A 310 -23.04 17.34 1.16
N MET A 311 -24.37 17.25 1.09
CA MET A 311 -25.08 16.06 0.60
C MET A 311 -24.67 15.70 -0.83
N GLN A 312 -24.61 16.69 -1.74
CA GLN A 312 -24.15 16.47 -3.11
C GLN A 312 -22.69 15.99 -3.17
N THR A 313 -21.81 16.57 -2.35
CA THR A 313 -20.40 16.19 -2.27
C THR A 313 -20.25 14.74 -1.81
N LEU A 314 -20.96 14.36 -0.73
CA LEU A 314 -20.98 13.00 -0.22
C LEU A 314 -21.58 12.01 -1.22
N GLN A 315 -22.58 12.42 -2.00
CA GLN A 315 -23.16 11.58 -3.06
C GLN A 315 -22.17 11.32 -4.21
N ILE A 316 -21.39 12.33 -4.60
CA ILE A 316 -20.33 12.19 -5.61
C ILE A 316 -19.21 11.31 -5.06
N GLU A 317 -18.81 11.49 -3.81
CA GLU A 317 -17.81 10.65 -3.17
C GLU A 317 -18.27 9.18 -3.13
N LEU A 318 -19.52 8.93 -2.72
CA LEU A 318 -20.11 7.59 -2.72
C LEU A 318 -20.12 6.96 -4.12
N ALA A 319 -20.52 7.71 -5.16
CA ALA A 319 -20.50 7.23 -6.54
C ALA A 319 -19.06 6.91 -7.01
N SER A 320 -18.09 7.75 -6.66
CA SER A 320 -16.68 7.51 -7.03
C SER A 320 -16.11 6.28 -6.31
N GLN A 321 -16.42 6.09 -5.02
CA GLN A 321 -16.03 4.90 -4.25
C GLN A 321 -16.68 3.62 -4.81
N GLN A 322 -17.95 3.68 -5.23
CA GLN A 322 -18.60 2.56 -5.91
C GLN A 322 -17.90 2.21 -7.23
N SER A 323 -17.50 3.21 -8.03
CA SER A 323 -16.75 2.97 -9.27
C SER A 323 -15.36 2.37 -9.01
N LEU A 324 -14.67 2.84 -7.95
CA LEU A 324 -13.38 2.30 -7.54
C LEU A 324 -13.52 0.85 -7.10
N LYS A 325 -14.51 0.54 -6.26
CA LYS A 325 -14.80 -0.83 -5.82
C LYS A 325 -15.04 -1.76 -7.01
N ALA A 326 -15.89 -1.36 -7.95
CA ALA A 326 -16.16 -2.16 -9.15
C ALA A 326 -14.88 -2.42 -9.96
N SER A 327 -14.04 -1.40 -10.14
CA SER A 327 -12.76 -1.56 -10.85
C SER A 327 -11.80 -2.51 -10.13
N LEU A 328 -11.76 -2.48 -8.79
CA LEU A 328 -10.93 -3.38 -8.01
C LEU A 328 -11.45 -4.82 -8.06
N GLU A 329 -12.76 -5.03 -7.96
CA GLU A 329 -13.40 -6.34 -8.13
C GLU A 329 -13.13 -6.93 -9.52
N ASP A 330 -13.17 -6.11 -10.57
CA ASP A 330 -12.81 -6.54 -11.93
C ASP A 330 -11.33 -6.92 -12.04
N THR A 331 -10.42 -6.13 -11.45
CA THR A 331 -8.99 -6.48 -11.44
C THR A 331 -8.72 -7.76 -10.67
N LEU A 332 -9.39 -7.96 -9.53
CA LEU A 332 -9.29 -9.18 -8.74
C LEU A 332 -9.75 -10.38 -9.57
N ARG A 333 -10.95 -10.30 -10.15
CA ARG A 333 -11.50 -11.36 -11.01
C ARG A 333 -10.58 -11.69 -12.18
N ASN A 334 -9.99 -10.68 -12.83
CA ASN A 334 -9.04 -10.89 -13.92
C ASN A 334 -7.76 -11.59 -13.42
N THR A 335 -7.22 -11.20 -12.26
CA THR A 335 -6.02 -11.85 -11.69
C THR A 335 -6.28 -13.29 -11.25
N GLU A 336 -7.47 -13.57 -10.69
CA GLU A 336 -7.90 -14.92 -10.35
C GLU A 336 -8.04 -15.77 -11.62
N GLN A 337 -8.65 -15.24 -12.68
CA GLN A 337 -8.77 -15.94 -13.97
C GLN A 337 -7.41 -16.26 -14.59
N CYS A 338 -6.48 -15.29 -14.60
CA CYS A 338 -5.12 -15.53 -15.08
C CYS A 338 -4.40 -16.59 -14.25
N SER A 339 -4.50 -16.52 -12.92
CA SER A 339 -3.88 -17.50 -12.03
C SER A 339 -4.46 -18.89 -12.22
N ASN A 340 -5.79 -19.00 -12.34
CA ASN A 340 -6.47 -20.27 -12.62
C ASN A 340 -6.01 -20.86 -13.95
N ALA A 341 -5.91 -20.04 -15.01
CA ALA A 341 -5.41 -20.49 -16.31
C ALA A 341 -3.94 -20.97 -16.25
N GLU A 342 -3.09 -20.34 -15.44
CA GLU A 342 -1.72 -20.81 -15.20
C GLU A 342 -1.69 -22.12 -14.43
N MET A 343 -2.53 -22.28 -13.40
CA MET A 343 -2.68 -23.53 -12.64
C MET A 343 -3.18 -24.67 -13.53
N GLU A 344 -4.16 -24.42 -14.41
CA GLU A 344 -4.64 -25.41 -15.39
C GLU A 344 -3.53 -25.85 -16.36
N LYS A 345 -2.68 -24.92 -16.81
CA LYS A 345 -1.51 -25.26 -17.64
C LYS A 345 -0.54 -26.18 -16.90
N TYR A 346 -0.18 -25.85 -15.66
CA TYR A 346 0.71 -26.70 -14.85
C TYR A 346 0.09 -28.07 -14.56
N ASN A 347 -1.19 -28.12 -14.20
CA ASN A 347 -1.92 -29.38 -14.02
C ASN A 347 -1.91 -30.23 -15.29
N SER A 348 -2.09 -29.61 -16.46
CA SER A 348 -2.02 -30.33 -17.75
C SER A 348 -0.64 -30.93 -17.99
N ILE A 349 0.44 -30.19 -17.68
CA ILE A 349 1.83 -30.68 -17.80
C ILE A 349 2.09 -31.82 -16.81
N ILE A 350 1.61 -31.69 -15.56
CA ILE A 350 1.74 -32.74 -14.55
C ILE A 350 1.05 -34.02 -15.03
N LEU A 351 -0.19 -33.92 -15.53
CA LEU A 351 -0.93 -35.08 -16.07
C LEU A 351 -0.21 -35.73 -17.24
N GLN A 352 0.43 -34.94 -18.12
CA GLN A 352 1.25 -35.47 -19.21
C GLN A 352 2.46 -36.26 -18.67
N PHE A 353 3.21 -35.70 -17.73
CA PHE A 353 4.34 -36.40 -17.13
C PHE A 353 3.93 -37.64 -16.30
N GLU A 354 2.80 -37.59 -15.60
CA GLU A 354 2.25 -38.75 -14.90
C GLU A 354 1.89 -39.87 -15.89
N ALA A 355 1.30 -39.53 -17.04
CA ALA A 355 1.01 -40.48 -18.10
C ALA A 355 2.29 -41.08 -18.71
N GLU A 356 3.29 -40.26 -19.01
CA GLU A 356 4.60 -40.72 -19.52
C GLU A 356 5.30 -41.64 -18.51
N LEU A 357 5.31 -41.28 -17.23
CA LEU A 357 5.85 -42.12 -16.15
C LEU A 357 5.09 -43.45 -16.03
N GLY A 358 3.76 -43.42 -16.15
CA GLY A 358 2.92 -44.62 -16.18
C GLY A 358 3.28 -45.54 -17.35
N GLN A 359 3.45 -44.97 -18.54
CA GLN A 359 3.86 -45.71 -19.74
C GLN A 359 5.26 -46.31 -19.60
N LEU A 360 6.24 -45.54 -19.11
CA LEU A 360 7.60 -46.04 -18.87
C LEU A 360 7.62 -47.17 -17.86
N ARG A 361 6.84 -47.07 -16.77
CA ARG A 361 6.69 -48.16 -15.79
C ARG A 361 6.12 -49.42 -16.45
N SER A 362 5.06 -49.28 -17.26
CA SER A 362 4.48 -50.40 -18.01
C SER A 362 5.50 -51.06 -18.93
N ASN A 363 6.25 -50.26 -19.71
CA ASN A 363 7.27 -50.75 -20.62
C ASN A 363 8.41 -51.48 -19.87
N ILE A 364 8.85 -50.96 -18.71
CA ILE A 364 9.86 -51.62 -17.87
C ILE A 364 9.34 -52.96 -17.34
N THR A 365 8.07 -53.01 -16.91
CA THR A 365 7.48 -54.28 -16.44
C THR A 365 7.34 -55.30 -17.57
N GLU A 366 6.98 -54.87 -18.78
CA GLU A 366 6.89 -55.73 -19.96
C GLU A 366 8.26 -56.26 -20.36
N GLN A 367 9.27 -55.40 -20.48
CA GLN A 367 10.66 -55.82 -20.74
C GLN A 367 11.17 -56.77 -19.67
N GLY A 368 10.85 -56.52 -18.39
CA GLY A 368 11.20 -57.42 -17.29
C GLY A 368 10.63 -58.83 -17.48
N GLN A 369 9.37 -58.93 -17.90
CA GLN A 369 8.73 -60.22 -18.21
C GLN A 369 9.36 -60.90 -19.43
N GLU A 370 9.68 -60.15 -20.48
CA GLU A 370 10.39 -60.67 -21.66
C GLU A 370 11.78 -61.21 -21.32
N TYR A 371 12.55 -60.47 -20.50
CA TYR A 371 13.86 -60.92 -20.02
C TYR A 371 13.77 -62.18 -19.17
N GLU A 372 12.77 -62.29 -18.29
CA GLU A 372 12.53 -63.49 -17.49
C GLU A 372 12.17 -64.69 -18.38
N ALA A 373 11.30 -64.49 -19.40
CA ALA A 373 10.97 -65.52 -20.37
C ALA A 373 12.20 -65.98 -21.18
N LEU A 374 13.05 -65.05 -21.62
CA LEU A 374 14.29 -65.35 -22.33
C LEU A 374 15.29 -66.10 -21.44
N LEU A 375 15.42 -65.69 -20.18
CA LEU A 375 16.27 -66.37 -19.20
C LEU A 375 15.78 -67.81 -18.96
N ASN A 376 14.48 -68.01 -18.80
CA ASN A 376 13.89 -69.33 -18.65
C ASN A 376 14.14 -70.22 -19.87
N MET A 377 14.07 -69.67 -21.09
CA MET A 377 14.42 -70.38 -22.32
C MET A 377 15.92 -70.73 -22.37
N LYS A 378 16.79 -69.78 -22.02
CA LYS A 378 18.24 -70.01 -21.94
C LYS A 378 18.58 -71.14 -20.97
N MET A 379 17.98 -71.14 -19.77
CA MET A 379 18.18 -72.19 -18.79
C MET A 379 17.74 -73.57 -19.31
N LYS A 380 16.62 -73.64 -20.05
CA LYS A 380 16.18 -74.88 -20.70
C LYS A 380 17.18 -75.37 -21.76
N LEU A 381 17.64 -74.47 -22.63
CA LEU A 381 18.62 -74.80 -23.66
C LEU A 381 19.98 -75.22 -23.06
N GLU A 382 20.43 -74.57 -21.99
CA GLU A 382 21.64 -74.98 -21.26
C GLU A 382 21.50 -76.38 -20.66
N ALA A 383 20.33 -76.71 -20.11
CA ALA A 383 20.03 -78.06 -19.65
C ALA A 383 20.08 -79.07 -20.82
N GLU A 384 19.46 -78.78 -21.96
CA GLU A 384 19.53 -79.62 -23.16
C GLU A 384 20.98 -79.81 -23.66
N ILE A 385 21.77 -78.74 -23.77
CA ILE A 385 23.19 -78.82 -24.13
C ILE A 385 23.96 -79.69 -23.14
N SER A 386 23.68 -79.57 -21.84
CA SER A 386 24.32 -80.42 -20.83
C SER A 386 23.98 -81.90 -21.02
N THR A 387 22.73 -82.23 -21.39
CA THR A 387 22.34 -83.60 -21.70
C THR A 387 22.98 -84.10 -22.99
N TYR A 388 23.05 -83.27 -24.03
CA TYR A 388 23.74 -83.61 -25.28
C TYR A 388 25.24 -83.83 -25.06
N LYS A 389 25.89 -83.03 -24.21
CA LYS A 389 27.31 -83.23 -23.83
C LYS A 389 27.53 -84.57 -23.12
N LYS A 390 26.68 -84.93 -22.15
CA LYS A 390 26.75 -86.23 -21.45
C LYS A 390 26.65 -87.41 -22.42
N LEU A 391 25.71 -87.33 -23.36
CA LEU A 391 25.55 -88.34 -24.41
C LEU A 391 26.77 -88.42 -25.34
N LEU A 392 27.42 -87.29 -25.63
CA LEU A 392 28.61 -87.23 -26.50
C LEU A 392 29.89 -87.73 -25.80
N ASP A 393 30.05 -87.44 -24.51
CA ASP A 393 31.21 -87.83 -23.71
C ASP A 393 31.19 -89.33 -23.34
N GLY A 394 30.12 -90.05 -23.71
CA GLY A 394 30.02 -91.51 -23.60
C GLY A 394 29.84 -92.03 -22.17
N GLU A 395 29.46 -91.18 -21.21
CA GLU A 395 29.20 -91.58 -19.82
C GLU A 395 27.99 -92.54 -19.69
N ASP A 396 27.12 -92.62 -20.71
CA ASP A 396 25.97 -93.53 -20.77
C ASP A 396 26.26 -94.88 -21.47
N PHE A 397 27.51 -95.14 -21.91
CA PHE A 397 27.92 -96.40 -22.58
C PHE A 397 28.89 -97.25 -21.76
N LYS A 398 28.83 -97.20 -20.42
CA LYS A 398 29.60 -98.07 -19.53
C LYS A 398 28.75 -99.05 -18.75
#